data_AF-A0A3B8M373-F1
#
_entry.id   AF-A0A3B8M373-F1
#
_cell.length_a   1.000
_cell.length_b   1.000
_cell.length_c   1.000
_cell.angle_alpha   90.00
_cell.angle_beta   90.00
_cell.angle_gamma   90.00
#
_symmetry.space_group_name_H-M   'P 1'
#
loop_
_entity.id
_entity.type
_entity.pdbx_description
1 polymer ?
#
loop_
_entity_poly.entity_id
_entity_poly.type
_entity_poly.pdbx_seq_one_letter_code
_entity_poly.pdbx_strand_id
1 'polypeptide(L)'
;MKRFDAFAEQALYGPDGFYTRSRGAGTTEADFITSPETSNLFGACVASYLDRVWHELGEPNPFVVVEGGSGNGKLCRDIFLAAQDCAKSLRYVMVERSDKQRDVALRMVAATCFTDSQEIPVAALRDLPRGQFTGVVIANELLDNLPPRIVKRTGTGWSELHVEDGSETWRSAPEDAQNMATAISTNAPGGACLPLQLKAAVWTKRALQLLDKGRLLVVDYGFRNSDQFLQLPRDEWLRTYRGHRRAGTPFSEPGSRDITCDVAFDQLPGDPLFQMQADWLKDHGLIEMTEWAREHWRNAAISPDARDVAIRSLLDEATALTDKEGLGNFVVAEWRVGD
;
A
#
# COMPACT_ATOMS: atom_id res chain seq x y z
N MET A 1 -0.83 16.80 25.67
CA MET A 1 0.25 16.56 24.67
C MET A 1 0.41 15.08 24.29
N LYS A 2 0.58 14.74 23.01
CA LYS A 2 0.93 13.40 22.49
C LYS A 2 1.98 13.50 21.37
N ARG A 3 2.91 12.54 21.26
CA ARG A 3 3.81 12.46 20.09
C ARG A 3 3.01 12.21 18.81
N PHE A 4 3.44 12.78 17.69
CA PHE A 4 2.67 12.76 16.43
C PHE A 4 2.28 11.35 15.98
N ASP A 5 3.19 10.38 16.01
CA ASP A 5 2.94 8.98 15.63
C ASP A 5 1.82 8.33 16.45
N ALA A 6 1.72 8.65 17.75
CA ALA A 6 0.70 8.15 18.66
C ALA A 6 -0.62 8.91 18.49
N PHE A 7 -0.56 10.21 18.23
CA PHE A 7 -1.74 11.00 17.88
C PHE A 7 -2.39 10.50 16.58
N ALA A 8 -1.59 10.34 15.52
CA ALA A 8 -2.05 9.86 14.22
C ALA A 8 -2.54 8.41 14.30
N GLU A 9 -1.90 7.54 15.09
CA GLU A 9 -2.42 6.18 15.35
C GLU A 9 -3.85 6.21 15.91
N GLN A 10 -4.11 7.07 16.89
CA GLN A 10 -5.45 7.21 17.45
C GLN A 10 -6.42 7.87 16.47
N ALA A 11 -5.98 8.88 15.72
CA ALA A 11 -6.79 9.58 14.74
C ALA A 11 -7.17 8.66 13.56
N LEU A 12 -6.34 7.70 13.20
CA LEU A 12 -6.63 6.75 12.10
C LEU A 12 -7.37 5.51 12.59
N TYR A 13 -6.92 4.91 13.70
CA TYR A 13 -7.31 3.55 14.10
C TYR A 13 -7.92 3.46 15.52
N GLY A 14 -8.06 4.59 16.22
CA GLY A 14 -8.73 4.61 17.52
C GLY A 14 -10.24 4.32 17.40
N PRO A 15 -10.97 4.26 18.53
CA PRO A 15 -12.43 4.06 18.52
C PRO A 15 -13.18 5.08 17.66
N ASP A 16 -12.66 6.32 17.64
CA ASP A 16 -13.15 7.44 16.85
C ASP A 16 -12.29 7.72 15.60
N GLY A 17 -11.42 6.78 15.25
CA GLY A 17 -10.46 6.92 14.17
C GLY A 17 -11.11 6.93 12.79
N PHE A 18 -10.41 7.49 11.82
CA PHE A 18 -10.84 7.61 10.44
C PHE A 18 -11.26 6.26 9.83
N TYR A 19 -10.43 5.22 9.95
CA TYR A 19 -10.73 3.87 9.43
C TYR A 19 -11.73 3.08 10.27
N THR A 20 -12.01 3.53 11.50
CA THR A 20 -13.04 2.94 12.37
C THR A 20 -14.42 3.53 12.08
N ARG A 21 -14.49 4.84 11.82
CA ARG A 21 -15.72 5.59 11.56
C ARG A 21 -16.17 5.51 10.11
N SER A 22 -15.22 5.56 9.17
CA SER A 22 -15.53 5.50 7.74
C SER A 22 -16.14 4.14 7.40
N ARG A 23 -16.99 4.09 6.37
CA ARG A 23 -17.62 2.85 5.90
C ARG A 23 -16.63 1.90 5.21
N GLY A 24 -15.33 2.17 5.28
CA GLY A 24 -14.26 1.51 4.55
C GLY A 24 -13.64 2.40 3.48
N ALA A 25 -12.40 2.10 3.12
CA ALA A 25 -11.88 2.45 1.80
C ALA A 25 -12.67 1.67 0.72
N GLY A 26 -12.86 2.24 -0.46
CA GLY A 26 -13.50 1.57 -1.60
C GLY A 26 -15.04 1.54 -1.66
N THR A 27 -15.81 2.24 -0.80
CA THR A 27 -17.23 2.52 -1.10
C THR A 27 -17.36 3.71 -2.06
N THR A 28 -18.49 3.91 -2.72
CA THR A 28 -18.78 5.13 -3.54
C THR A 28 -18.70 6.46 -2.76
N GLU A 29 -18.45 6.39 -1.44
CA GLU A 29 -18.19 7.49 -0.51
C GLU A 29 -16.79 7.38 0.15
N ALA A 30 -15.91 6.49 -0.32
CA ALA A 30 -14.55 6.37 0.21
C ALA A 30 -13.75 7.63 -0.10
N ASP A 31 -12.79 8.02 0.73
CA ASP A 31 -12.09 9.29 0.54
C ASP A 31 -10.91 9.22 -0.43
N PHE A 32 -10.58 8.05 -0.99
CA PHE A 32 -9.49 7.83 -1.94
C PHE A 32 -9.76 6.62 -2.86
N ILE A 33 -9.09 6.59 -4.01
CA ILE A 33 -9.12 5.50 -4.99
C ILE A 33 -7.70 4.92 -5.08
N THR A 34 -7.55 3.64 -4.76
CA THR A 34 -6.28 2.90 -4.85
C THR A 34 -6.13 2.17 -6.19
N SER A 35 -4.96 1.62 -6.47
CA SER A 35 -4.73 0.81 -7.69
C SER A 35 -5.72 -0.37 -7.82
N PRO A 36 -5.96 -1.21 -6.78
CA PRO A 36 -7.02 -2.22 -6.81
C PRO A 36 -8.42 -1.66 -7.02
N GLU A 37 -8.70 -0.46 -6.51
CA GLU A 37 -10.02 0.14 -6.67
C GLU A 37 -10.26 0.70 -8.08
N THR A 38 -9.20 1.13 -8.75
CA THR A 38 -9.22 1.68 -10.11
C THR A 38 -9.60 0.63 -11.15
N SER A 39 -9.01 -0.56 -11.10
CA SER A 39 -9.25 -1.59 -12.11
C SER A 39 -8.85 -2.98 -11.65
N ASN A 40 -9.62 -3.98 -12.10
CA ASN A 40 -9.27 -5.39 -11.91
C ASN A 40 -7.96 -5.78 -12.64
N LEU A 41 -7.51 -4.97 -13.61
CA LEU A 41 -6.24 -5.17 -14.31
C LEU A 41 -5.03 -5.17 -13.37
N PHE A 42 -5.08 -4.38 -12.29
CA PHE A 42 -4.02 -4.39 -11.28
C PHE A 42 -3.89 -5.77 -10.62
N GLY A 43 -5.01 -6.33 -10.15
CA GLY A 43 -5.04 -7.68 -9.57
C GLY A 43 -4.63 -8.77 -10.55
N ALA A 44 -4.97 -8.62 -11.84
CA ALA A 44 -4.51 -9.54 -12.89
C ALA A 44 -2.99 -9.49 -13.10
N CYS A 45 -2.37 -8.29 -13.06
CA CYS A 45 -0.91 -8.15 -13.11
C CYS A 45 -0.25 -8.78 -11.88
N VAL A 46 -0.84 -8.60 -10.70
CA VAL A 46 -0.35 -9.26 -9.47
C VAL A 46 -0.51 -10.78 -9.56
N ALA A 47 -1.58 -11.31 -10.16
CA ALA A 47 -1.72 -12.74 -10.39
C ALA A 47 -0.62 -13.31 -11.32
N SER A 48 -0.33 -12.61 -12.42
CA SER A 48 0.77 -12.94 -13.34
C SER A 48 2.13 -12.94 -12.62
N TYR A 49 2.36 -11.93 -11.76
CA TYR A 49 3.52 -11.89 -10.87
C TYR A 49 3.61 -13.11 -9.95
N LEU A 50 2.50 -13.50 -9.32
CA LEU A 50 2.44 -14.63 -8.41
C LEU A 50 2.71 -15.96 -9.12
N ASP A 51 2.20 -16.15 -10.33
CA ASP A 51 2.51 -17.33 -11.16
C ASP A 51 4.02 -17.41 -11.45
N ARG A 52 4.65 -16.28 -11.85
CA ARG A 52 6.10 -16.23 -12.06
C ARG A 52 6.88 -16.59 -10.80
N VAL A 53 6.56 -15.96 -9.67
CA VAL A 53 7.25 -16.23 -8.40
C VAL A 53 7.05 -17.68 -7.96
N TRP A 54 5.86 -18.24 -8.13
CA TRP A 54 5.59 -19.63 -7.81
C TRP A 54 6.51 -20.59 -8.59
N HIS A 55 6.69 -20.37 -9.90
CA HIS A 55 7.65 -21.11 -10.72
C HIS A 55 9.10 -20.94 -10.24
N GLU A 56 9.52 -19.70 -9.97
CA GLU A 56 10.87 -19.41 -9.44
C GLU A 56 11.16 -20.11 -8.10
N LEU A 57 10.13 -20.29 -7.28
CA LEU A 57 10.22 -20.96 -5.99
C LEU A 57 10.17 -22.48 -6.09
N GLY A 58 10.03 -23.06 -7.29
CA GLY A 58 9.98 -24.50 -7.50
C GLY A 58 8.61 -25.11 -7.24
N GLU A 59 7.55 -24.39 -7.63
CA GLU A 59 6.16 -24.86 -7.59
C GLU A 59 5.66 -25.31 -6.20
N PRO A 60 5.89 -24.52 -5.12
CA PRO A 60 5.53 -24.93 -3.77
C PRO A 60 4.03 -25.20 -3.61
N ASN A 61 3.69 -26.18 -2.75
CA ASN A 61 2.33 -26.48 -2.36
C ASN A 61 2.28 -26.82 -0.85
N PRO A 62 1.73 -25.94 0.00
CA PRO A 62 1.02 -24.71 -0.36
C PRO A 62 1.96 -23.59 -0.82
N PHE A 63 1.45 -22.71 -1.68
CA PHE A 63 2.03 -21.40 -1.99
C PHE A 63 1.23 -20.32 -1.26
N VAL A 64 1.83 -19.71 -0.25
CA VAL A 64 1.11 -18.82 0.66
C VAL A 64 1.30 -17.36 0.27
N VAL A 65 0.19 -16.63 0.12
CA VAL A 65 0.19 -15.18 -0.10
C VAL A 65 -0.42 -14.49 1.11
N VAL A 66 0.27 -13.52 1.69
CA VAL A 66 -0.21 -12.70 2.81
C VAL A 66 -0.34 -11.26 2.35
N GLU A 67 -1.54 -10.70 2.38
CA GLU A 67 -1.81 -9.31 2.02
C GLU A 67 -2.01 -8.45 3.27
N GLY A 68 -1.07 -7.55 3.55
CA GLY A 68 -1.21 -6.54 4.60
C GLY A 68 -2.06 -5.36 4.13
N GLY A 69 -3.03 -4.94 4.95
CA GLY A 69 -3.92 -3.83 4.60
C GLY A 69 -4.93 -4.21 3.53
N SER A 70 -5.45 -5.44 3.58
CA SER A 70 -6.27 -6.00 2.50
C SER A 70 -7.61 -5.28 2.25
N GLY A 71 -8.00 -4.34 3.12
CA GLY A 71 -9.23 -3.58 2.99
C GLY A 71 -10.45 -4.49 2.83
N ASN A 72 -11.23 -4.25 1.78
CA ASN A 72 -12.44 -5.00 1.44
C ASN A 72 -12.18 -6.33 0.69
N GLY A 73 -10.91 -6.71 0.48
CA GLY A 73 -10.52 -7.95 -0.20
C GLY A 73 -10.56 -7.91 -1.73
N LYS A 74 -10.72 -6.73 -2.36
CA LYS A 74 -10.80 -6.60 -3.83
C LYS A 74 -9.57 -7.16 -4.54
N LEU A 75 -8.37 -6.86 -4.05
CA LEU A 75 -7.14 -7.40 -4.63
C LEU A 75 -7.09 -8.93 -4.53
N CYS A 76 -7.40 -9.50 -3.36
CA CYS A 76 -7.54 -10.94 -3.18
C CYS A 76 -8.52 -11.57 -4.19
N ARG A 77 -9.72 -10.98 -4.35
CA ARG A 77 -10.70 -11.44 -5.34
C ARG A 77 -10.11 -11.45 -6.75
N ASP A 78 -9.52 -10.34 -7.17
CA ASP A 78 -9.01 -10.18 -8.54
C ASP A 78 -7.85 -11.12 -8.82
N ILE A 79 -6.98 -11.37 -7.82
CA ILE A 79 -5.92 -12.38 -7.91
C ILE A 79 -6.52 -13.77 -8.13
N PHE A 80 -7.52 -14.19 -7.36
CA PHE A 80 -8.13 -15.52 -7.54
C PHE A 80 -8.88 -15.66 -8.87
N LEU A 81 -9.43 -14.58 -9.42
CA LEU A 81 -10.08 -14.60 -10.72
C LEU A 81 -9.07 -14.68 -11.89
N ALA A 82 -7.83 -14.24 -11.69
CA ALA A 82 -6.84 -14.12 -12.75
C ALA A 82 -5.68 -15.12 -12.67
N ALA A 83 -5.37 -15.66 -11.49
CA ALA A 83 -4.28 -16.62 -11.30
C ALA A 83 -4.50 -17.90 -12.11
N GLN A 84 -3.44 -18.40 -12.74
CA GLN A 84 -3.52 -19.58 -13.61
C GLN A 84 -2.73 -20.74 -13.00
N ASP A 85 -1.41 -20.61 -12.98
CA ASP A 85 -0.51 -21.73 -12.68
C ASP A 85 -0.49 -22.07 -11.19
N CYS A 86 -0.39 -21.06 -10.33
CA CYS A 86 -0.34 -21.25 -8.89
C CYS A 86 -1.73 -21.48 -8.25
N ALA A 87 -2.82 -21.34 -9.01
CA ALA A 87 -4.19 -21.23 -8.48
C ALA A 87 -4.60 -22.39 -7.53
N LYS A 88 -4.15 -23.62 -7.81
CA LYS A 88 -4.47 -24.80 -6.97
C LYS A 88 -3.66 -24.84 -5.67
N SER A 89 -2.44 -24.31 -5.70
CA SER A 89 -1.51 -24.27 -4.56
C SER A 89 -1.70 -23.02 -3.71
N LEU A 90 -2.35 -21.98 -4.26
CA LEU A 90 -2.54 -20.69 -3.62
C LEU A 90 -3.33 -20.83 -2.31
N ARG A 91 -2.78 -20.27 -1.24
CA ARG A 91 -3.43 -20.06 0.06
C ARG A 91 -3.27 -18.60 0.43
N TYR A 92 -4.39 -17.90 0.60
CA TYR A 92 -4.38 -16.44 0.74
C TYR A 92 -4.76 -16.02 2.15
N VAL A 93 -4.01 -15.10 2.74
CA VAL A 93 -4.26 -14.54 4.07
C VAL A 93 -4.40 -13.03 3.96
N MET A 94 -5.63 -12.55 4.10
CA MET A 94 -5.97 -11.13 4.19
C MET A 94 -5.70 -10.64 5.62
N VAL A 95 -4.85 -9.62 5.79
CA VAL A 95 -4.52 -9.03 7.10
C VAL A 95 -5.08 -7.62 7.18
N GLU A 96 -6.09 -7.43 8.03
CA GLU A 96 -6.82 -6.16 8.16
C GLU A 96 -7.24 -5.92 9.63
N ARG A 97 -6.97 -4.73 10.16
CA ARG A 97 -7.22 -4.38 11.56
C ARG A 97 -8.70 -4.32 11.89
N SER A 98 -9.52 -3.87 10.93
CA SER A 98 -10.96 -3.69 11.08
C SER A 98 -11.72 -5.01 10.98
N ASP A 99 -12.37 -5.41 12.08
CA ASP A 99 -13.19 -6.62 12.15
C ASP A 99 -14.28 -6.62 11.07
N LYS A 100 -14.92 -5.46 10.87
CA LYS A 100 -15.95 -5.28 9.84
C LYS A 100 -15.39 -5.48 8.43
N GLN A 101 -14.21 -4.94 8.12
CA GLN A 101 -13.61 -5.10 6.80
C GLN A 101 -13.22 -6.55 6.53
N ARG A 102 -12.67 -7.26 7.54
CA ARG A 102 -12.38 -8.69 7.42
C ARG A 102 -13.61 -9.52 7.08
N ASP A 103 -14.73 -9.26 7.77
CA ASP A 103 -16.00 -9.96 7.51
C ASP A 103 -16.54 -9.67 6.10
N VAL A 104 -16.48 -8.41 5.67
CA VAL A 104 -16.89 -7.99 4.32
C VAL A 104 -16.01 -8.65 3.27
N ALA A 105 -14.69 -8.60 3.45
CA ALA A 105 -13.72 -9.17 2.53
C ALA A 105 -13.91 -10.68 2.37
N LEU A 106 -13.98 -11.42 3.47
CA LEU A 106 -14.14 -12.88 3.43
C LEU A 106 -15.44 -13.29 2.73
N ARG A 107 -16.56 -12.61 3.02
CA ARG A 107 -17.85 -12.89 2.37
C ARG A 107 -17.81 -12.57 0.88
N MET A 108 -17.24 -11.43 0.51
CA MET A 108 -17.15 -10.99 -0.88
C MET A 108 -16.30 -11.94 -1.72
N VAL A 109 -15.11 -12.30 -1.24
CA VAL A 109 -14.21 -13.23 -1.93
C VAL A 109 -14.84 -14.62 -2.03
N ALA A 110 -15.41 -15.14 -0.94
CA ALA A 110 -16.08 -16.45 -0.93
C ALA A 110 -17.23 -16.52 -1.93
N ALA A 111 -18.12 -15.52 -1.94
CA ALA A 111 -19.29 -15.49 -2.81
C ALA A 111 -18.94 -15.25 -4.30
N THR A 112 -17.76 -14.72 -4.60
CA THR A 112 -17.35 -14.42 -5.97
C THR A 112 -16.50 -15.54 -6.56
N CYS A 113 -15.56 -16.08 -5.78
CA CYS A 113 -14.54 -17.01 -6.27
C CYS A 113 -14.82 -18.47 -5.90
N PHE A 114 -15.69 -18.74 -4.91
CA PHE A 114 -15.77 -20.05 -4.27
C PHE A 114 -17.20 -20.54 -3.97
N THR A 115 -18.21 -20.08 -4.71
CA THR A 115 -19.64 -20.38 -4.48
C THR A 115 -19.94 -21.88 -4.39
N ASP A 116 -19.29 -22.70 -5.22
CA ASP A 116 -19.50 -24.15 -5.28
C ASP A 116 -18.34 -24.95 -4.67
N SER A 117 -17.43 -24.29 -3.94
CA SER A 117 -16.24 -24.93 -3.38
C SER A 117 -16.50 -25.49 -1.98
N GLN A 118 -16.01 -26.71 -1.73
CA GLN A 118 -16.06 -27.31 -0.39
C GLN A 118 -15.03 -26.71 0.58
N GLU A 119 -13.93 -26.18 0.03
CA GLU A 119 -12.87 -25.52 0.79
C GLU A 119 -12.60 -24.13 0.20
N ILE A 120 -12.47 -23.14 1.09
CA ILE A 120 -12.11 -21.78 0.73
C ILE A 120 -10.64 -21.59 1.14
N PRO A 121 -9.70 -21.42 0.19
CA PRO A 121 -8.28 -21.28 0.49
C PRO A 121 -7.91 -19.87 0.98
N VAL A 122 -8.80 -19.22 1.75
CA VAL A 122 -8.69 -17.83 2.19
C VAL A 122 -8.94 -17.73 3.69
N ALA A 123 -8.05 -17.00 4.38
CA ALA A 123 -8.24 -16.61 5.78
C ALA A 123 -8.18 -15.08 5.92
N ALA A 124 -8.87 -14.54 6.91
CA ALA A 124 -8.79 -13.14 7.28
C ALA A 124 -8.30 -13.01 8.74
N LEU A 125 -7.18 -12.34 8.96
CA LEU A 125 -6.54 -12.16 10.26
C LEU A 125 -6.42 -10.68 10.62
N ARG A 126 -6.41 -10.38 11.91
CA ARG A 126 -6.19 -9.01 12.39
C ARG A 126 -4.73 -8.56 12.27
N ASP A 127 -3.82 -9.50 12.51
CA ASP A 127 -2.38 -9.28 12.54
C ASP A 127 -1.71 -10.26 11.58
N LEU A 128 -0.47 -9.96 11.19
CA LEU A 128 0.39 -10.86 10.43
C LEU A 128 0.40 -12.28 11.06
N PRO A 129 0.35 -13.35 10.25
CA PRO A 129 0.32 -14.72 10.75
C PRO A 129 1.60 -15.07 11.53
N ARG A 130 1.59 -16.23 12.18
CA ARG A 130 2.76 -16.80 12.84
C ARG A 130 3.30 -17.98 12.03
N GLY A 131 4.59 -18.22 12.14
CA GLY A 131 5.27 -19.28 11.40
C GLY A 131 5.78 -18.78 10.06
N GLN A 132 6.86 -19.40 9.59
CA GLN A 132 7.43 -19.09 8.29
C GLN A 132 6.70 -19.88 7.20
N PHE A 133 6.67 -19.34 5.99
CA PHE A 133 6.10 -19.99 4.81
C PHE A 133 6.94 -19.71 3.56
N THR A 134 6.68 -20.50 2.50
CA THR A 134 7.18 -20.21 1.16
C THR A 134 6.10 -19.49 0.37
N GLY A 135 6.40 -18.30 -0.14
CA GLY A 135 5.46 -17.55 -0.97
C GLY A 135 5.69 -16.05 -1.02
N VAL A 136 4.62 -15.27 -0.93
CA VAL A 136 4.67 -13.80 -1.12
C VAL A 136 3.96 -13.07 0.01
N VAL A 137 4.57 -12.01 0.51
CA VAL A 137 3.86 -10.97 1.29
C VAL A 137 3.60 -9.78 0.37
N ILE A 138 2.40 -9.22 0.38
CA ILE A 138 1.99 -8.06 -0.41
C ILE A 138 1.56 -6.94 0.54
N ALA A 139 1.95 -5.71 0.24
CA ALA A 139 1.40 -4.49 0.84
C ALA A 139 1.20 -3.44 -0.25
N ASN A 140 -0.05 -3.15 -0.57
CA ASN A 140 -0.42 -2.07 -1.50
C ASN A 140 -1.00 -0.91 -0.68
N GLU A 141 -0.37 0.26 -0.73
CA GLU A 141 -0.82 1.48 -0.03
C GLU A 141 -1.13 1.20 1.44
N LEU A 142 -0.14 0.61 2.12
CA LEU A 142 -0.22 0.29 3.55
C LEU A 142 0.78 1.10 4.35
N LEU A 143 2.00 1.27 3.82
CA LEU A 143 3.09 1.81 4.61
C LEU A 143 2.93 3.32 4.79
N ASP A 144 2.31 4.00 3.84
CA ASP A 144 1.98 5.42 3.92
C ASP A 144 1.05 5.78 5.10
N ASN A 145 0.16 4.87 5.47
CA ASN A 145 -0.75 5.01 6.60
C ASN A 145 -0.15 4.58 7.94
N LEU A 146 1.08 4.04 7.98
CA LEU A 146 1.77 3.72 9.23
C LEU A 146 2.42 4.98 9.81
N PRO A 147 1.90 5.55 10.92
CA PRO A 147 2.26 6.91 11.28
C PRO A 147 3.75 7.05 11.65
N PRO A 148 4.49 7.98 11.01
CA PRO A 148 5.88 8.24 11.33
C PRO A 148 6.00 9.07 12.61
N ARG A 149 7.17 9.05 13.25
CA ARG A 149 7.55 10.21 14.10
C ARG A 149 8.01 11.32 13.18
N ILE A 150 7.88 12.59 13.59
CA ILE A 150 8.33 13.72 12.77
C ILE A 150 9.34 14.51 13.58
N VAL A 151 10.51 14.74 12.99
CA VAL A 151 11.59 15.53 13.60
C VAL A 151 11.91 16.75 12.76
N LYS A 152 12.39 17.80 13.41
CA LYS A 152 12.82 19.06 12.81
C LYS A 152 14.21 19.44 13.30
N ARG A 153 15.11 19.75 12.36
CA ARG A 153 16.47 20.19 12.68
C ARG A 153 16.43 21.58 13.33
N THR A 154 17.13 21.72 14.45
CA THR A 154 17.32 22.98 15.16
C THR A 154 18.81 23.32 15.24
N GLY A 155 19.17 24.49 15.76
CA GLY A 155 20.57 24.87 15.97
C GLY A 155 21.33 24.00 16.98
N THR A 156 20.62 23.27 17.84
CA THR A 156 21.22 22.47 18.94
C THR A 156 20.96 20.97 18.81
N GLY A 157 20.34 20.50 17.72
CA GLY A 157 20.03 19.08 17.52
C GLY A 157 18.74 18.89 16.74
N TRP A 158 17.90 17.97 17.20
CA TRP A 158 16.58 17.71 16.62
C TRP A 158 15.46 17.95 17.64
N SER A 159 14.35 18.49 17.18
CA SER A 159 13.09 18.55 17.92
C SER A 159 12.08 17.59 17.32
N GLU A 160 11.24 16.97 18.14
CA GLU A 160 10.20 16.03 17.73
C GLU A 160 8.81 16.66 17.85
N LEU A 161 7.96 16.38 16.85
CA LEU A 161 6.60 16.88 16.74
C LEU A 161 5.67 16.17 17.71
N HIS A 162 4.95 16.98 18.46
CA HIS A 162 3.87 16.61 19.35
C HIS A 162 2.61 17.39 19.00
N VAL A 163 1.45 16.89 19.43
CA VAL A 163 0.14 17.53 19.28
C VAL A 163 -0.45 17.77 20.65
N GLU A 164 -0.89 19.00 20.88
CA GLU A 164 -1.58 19.44 22.10
C GLU A 164 -2.72 20.37 21.71
N ASP A 165 -3.93 20.07 22.19
CA ASP A 165 -5.15 20.86 21.93
C ASP A 165 -5.36 21.25 20.46
N GLY A 166 -5.17 20.27 19.57
CA GLY A 166 -5.36 20.44 18.12
C GLY A 166 -4.28 21.26 17.43
N SER A 167 -3.17 21.55 18.11
CA SER A 167 -2.06 22.37 17.62
C SER A 167 -0.73 21.62 17.67
N GLU A 168 0.19 21.98 16.79
CA GLU A 168 1.55 21.43 16.83
C GLU A 168 2.38 22.02 17.96
N THR A 169 3.21 21.19 18.59
CA THR A 169 4.18 21.57 19.62
C THR A 169 5.48 20.84 19.36
N TRP A 170 6.62 21.53 19.47
CA TRP A 170 7.94 20.95 19.23
C TRP A 170 8.72 20.82 20.54
N ARG A 171 9.25 19.63 20.81
CA ARG A 171 10.06 19.33 22.02
C ARG A 171 11.41 18.80 21.59
N SER A 172 12.43 18.86 22.45
CA SER A 172 13.71 18.18 22.14
C SER A 172 13.45 16.69 21.88
N ALA A 173 13.97 16.18 20.76
CA ALA A 173 13.81 14.79 20.40
C ALA A 173 14.61 13.90 21.37
N PRO A 174 14.08 12.73 21.75
CA PRO A 174 14.84 11.76 22.55
C PRO A 174 16.06 11.24 21.77
N GLU A 175 17.02 10.67 22.48
CA GLU A 175 18.32 10.25 21.91
C GLU A 175 18.17 9.28 20.74
N ASP A 176 17.24 8.32 20.81
CA ASP A 176 16.95 7.37 19.72
C ASP A 176 16.51 8.09 18.44
N ALA A 177 15.62 9.07 18.56
CA ALA A 177 15.14 9.86 17.44
C ALA A 177 16.24 10.80 16.88
N GLN A 178 17.07 11.39 17.74
CA GLN A 178 18.20 12.23 17.31
C GLN A 178 19.24 11.42 16.53
N ASN A 179 19.58 10.22 17.02
CA ASN A 179 20.54 9.34 16.38
C ASN A 179 20.02 8.87 15.01
N MET A 180 18.76 8.43 14.94
CA MET A 180 18.15 8.02 13.69
C MET A 180 18.10 9.17 12.67
N ALA A 181 17.64 10.35 13.07
CA ALA A 181 17.55 11.51 12.18
C ALA A 181 18.92 11.93 11.63
N THR A 182 19.96 11.89 12.47
CA THR A 182 21.34 12.23 12.08
C THR A 182 21.96 11.17 11.17
N ALA A 183 21.60 9.90 11.36
CA ALA A 183 22.02 8.82 10.48
C ALA A 183 21.35 8.90 9.10
N ILE A 184 20.06 9.28 9.05
CA ILE A 184 19.31 9.48 7.81
C ILE A 184 19.86 10.67 7.03
N SER A 185 20.06 11.82 7.69
CA SER A 185 20.59 13.01 7.04
C SER A 185 21.57 13.73 7.95
N THR A 186 22.85 13.46 7.74
CA THR A 186 23.96 13.98 8.55
C THR A 186 24.08 15.50 8.47
N ASN A 187 23.76 16.08 7.31
CA ASN A 187 23.92 17.51 7.01
C ASN A 187 22.58 18.23 6.79
N ALA A 188 21.50 17.76 7.44
CA ALA A 188 20.20 18.38 7.32
C ALA A 188 20.25 19.89 7.67
N PRO A 189 19.72 20.78 6.81
CA PRO A 189 19.75 22.22 7.06
C PRO A 189 18.85 22.61 8.24
N GLY A 190 19.12 23.76 8.87
CA GLY A 190 18.27 24.26 9.95
C GLY A 190 16.81 24.44 9.50
N GLY A 191 15.86 23.93 10.28
CA GLY A 191 14.44 23.94 9.93
C GLY A 191 13.96 22.75 9.09
N ALA A 192 14.88 21.94 8.55
CA ALA A 192 14.53 20.71 7.83
C ALA A 192 13.63 19.79 8.66
N CYS A 193 12.61 19.22 8.04
CA CYS A 193 11.74 18.22 8.65
C CYS A 193 11.92 16.86 7.98
N LEU A 194 11.90 15.79 8.78
CA LEU A 194 12.01 14.42 8.29
C LEU A 194 10.99 13.51 9.00
N PRO A 195 10.36 12.57 8.27
CA PRO A 195 9.68 11.45 8.90
C PRO A 195 10.69 10.40 9.37
N LEU A 196 10.46 9.84 10.55
CA LEU A 196 11.12 8.63 11.06
C LEU A 196 10.11 7.48 11.00
N GLN A 197 10.22 6.62 9.99
CA GLN A 197 9.21 5.61 9.64
C GLN A 197 9.42 4.28 10.38
N LEU A 198 9.59 4.36 11.71
CA LEU A 198 9.87 3.19 12.56
C LEU A 198 8.79 2.10 12.46
N LYS A 199 7.51 2.47 12.38
CA LYS A 199 6.40 1.50 12.27
C LYS A 199 6.43 0.74 10.95
N ALA A 200 6.70 1.45 9.83
CA ALA A 200 6.89 0.82 8.52
C ALA A 200 8.11 -0.11 8.53
N ALA A 201 9.26 0.34 9.04
CA ALA A 201 10.45 -0.50 9.17
C ALA A 201 10.21 -1.77 10.00
N VAL A 202 9.48 -1.66 11.12
CA VAL A 202 9.10 -2.82 11.95
C VAL A 202 8.14 -3.74 11.21
N TRP A 203 7.15 -3.20 10.50
CA TRP A 203 6.21 -4.00 9.71
C TRP A 203 6.95 -4.77 8.61
N THR A 204 7.80 -4.09 7.82
CA THR A 204 8.62 -4.68 6.77
C THR A 204 9.53 -5.77 7.32
N LYS A 205 10.21 -5.52 8.46
CA LYS A 205 11.03 -6.53 9.12
C LYS A 205 10.23 -7.76 9.48
N ARG A 206 9.02 -7.60 10.04
CA ARG A 206 8.15 -8.71 10.42
C ARG A 206 7.67 -9.48 9.19
N ALA A 207 7.31 -8.78 8.12
CA ALA A 207 6.91 -9.40 6.85
C ALA A 207 8.05 -10.25 6.26
N LEU A 208 9.28 -9.72 6.22
CA LEU A 208 10.46 -10.47 5.77
C LEU A 208 10.73 -11.71 6.62
N GLN A 209 10.49 -11.63 7.94
CA GLN A 209 10.66 -12.75 8.87
C GLN A 209 9.60 -13.86 8.70
N LEU A 210 8.48 -13.60 8.02
CA LEU A 210 7.50 -14.64 7.68
C LEU A 210 7.95 -15.52 6.52
N LEU A 211 8.91 -15.06 5.71
CA LEU A 211 9.36 -15.78 4.54
C LEU A 211 10.53 -16.68 4.95
N ASP A 212 10.36 -18.00 4.76
CA ASP A 212 11.49 -18.92 4.70
C ASP A 212 12.18 -18.78 3.33
N LYS A 213 11.36 -18.79 2.28
CA LYS A 213 11.72 -18.50 0.90
C LYS A 213 10.61 -17.71 0.22
N GLY A 214 10.91 -16.66 -0.53
CA GLY A 214 9.86 -15.90 -1.18
C GLY A 214 10.19 -14.47 -1.55
N ARG A 215 9.12 -13.68 -1.66
CA ARG A 215 9.17 -12.26 -1.99
C ARG A 215 8.31 -11.42 -1.04
N LEU A 216 8.76 -10.21 -0.72
CA LEU A 216 7.86 -9.17 -0.21
C LEU A 216 7.70 -8.13 -1.32
N LEU A 217 6.46 -7.88 -1.72
CA LEU A 217 6.08 -6.89 -2.72
C LEU A 217 5.37 -5.72 -2.02
N VAL A 218 5.96 -4.54 -2.09
CA VAL A 218 5.35 -3.30 -1.60
C VAL A 218 5.07 -2.38 -2.78
N VAL A 219 3.85 -1.87 -2.88
CA VAL A 219 3.44 -0.88 -3.87
C VAL A 219 2.94 0.34 -3.11
N ASP A 220 3.71 1.43 -3.12
CA ASP A 220 3.39 2.62 -2.35
C ASP A 220 4.05 3.85 -2.96
N TYR A 221 3.55 5.04 -2.67
CA TYR A 221 4.16 6.29 -3.12
C TYR A 221 5.19 6.79 -2.09
N GLY A 222 6.31 7.31 -2.59
CA GLY A 222 7.34 7.85 -1.72
C GLY A 222 8.70 7.99 -2.38
N PHE A 223 9.73 8.01 -1.54
CA PHE A 223 11.09 8.33 -1.92
C PHE A 223 12.03 7.18 -1.61
N ARG A 224 12.94 6.92 -2.55
CA ARG A 224 14.02 5.93 -2.38
C ARG A 224 15.14 6.46 -1.48
N ASN A 225 15.20 7.78 -1.28
CA ASN A 225 16.19 8.44 -0.45
C ASN A 225 15.52 9.54 0.39
N SER A 226 15.75 9.51 1.69
CA SER A 226 15.15 10.42 2.65
C SER A 226 15.59 11.89 2.50
N ASP A 227 16.69 12.18 1.82
CA ASP A 227 17.07 13.57 1.52
C ASP A 227 16.05 14.26 0.59
N GLN A 228 15.21 13.51 -0.14
CA GLN A 228 14.13 14.08 -0.96
C GLN A 228 13.08 14.80 -0.10
N PHE A 229 12.81 14.34 1.13
CA PHE A 229 11.89 15.04 2.05
C PHE A 229 12.39 16.44 2.42
N LEU A 230 13.70 16.68 2.37
CA LEU A 230 14.31 17.98 2.71
C LEU A 230 14.04 19.06 1.65
N GLN A 231 13.71 18.65 0.43
CA GLN A 231 13.49 19.53 -0.71
C GLN A 231 12.03 19.96 -0.84
N LEU A 232 11.13 19.37 -0.04
CA LEU A 232 9.70 19.54 -0.13
C LEU A 232 9.11 20.12 1.16
N PRO A 233 8.10 20.99 1.07
CA PRO A 233 7.28 21.36 2.22
C PRO A 233 6.70 20.12 2.91
N ARG A 234 6.54 20.18 4.24
CA ARG A 234 6.02 19.03 5.03
C ARG A 234 4.66 18.55 4.54
N ASP A 235 3.78 19.47 4.20
CA ASP A 235 2.44 19.20 3.69
C ASP A 235 2.41 18.57 2.29
N GLU A 236 3.54 18.55 1.57
CA GLU A 236 3.66 17.80 0.33
C GLU A 236 3.93 16.32 0.55
N TRP A 237 4.50 15.90 1.69
CA TRP A 237 4.79 14.48 1.97
C TRP A 237 4.07 13.94 3.21
N LEU A 238 3.46 14.79 4.03
CA LEU A 238 2.51 14.43 5.08
C LEU A 238 1.15 15.02 4.70
N ARG A 239 0.33 14.20 4.07
CA ARG A 239 -0.92 14.64 3.45
C ARG A 239 -2.10 14.22 4.32
N THR A 240 -3.22 14.93 4.15
CA THR A 240 -4.50 14.52 4.70
C THR A 240 -5.56 14.56 3.63
N TYR A 241 -6.55 13.68 3.73
CA TYR A 241 -7.62 13.57 2.74
C TYR A 241 -9.00 13.47 3.38
N ARG A 242 -9.98 14.13 2.77
CA ARG A 242 -11.40 14.04 3.12
C ARG A 242 -12.25 14.29 1.88
N GLY A 243 -13.15 13.36 1.54
CA GLY A 243 -14.00 13.42 0.35
C GLY A 243 -13.20 13.55 -0.95
N HIS A 244 -12.15 12.74 -1.15
CA HIS A 244 -11.28 12.76 -2.34
C HIS A 244 -10.52 14.07 -2.58
N ARG A 245 -10.34 14.89 -1.55
CA ARG A 245 -9.62 16.16 -1.65
C ARG A 245 -8.60 16.26 -0.53
N ARG A 246 -7.48 16.94 -0.82
CA ARG A 246 -6.55 17.36 0.22
C ARG A 246 -7.32 18.13 1.29
N ALA A 247 -7.18 17.67 2.53
CA ALA A 247 -7.72 18.33 3.70
C ALA A 247 -6.61 19.14 4.39
N GLY A 248 -6.99 19.93 5.41
CA GLY A 248 -6.07 20.82 6.11
C GLY A 248 -5.02 20.08 6.97
N THR A 249 -4.63 20.68 8.08
CA THR A 249 -3.60 20.08 8.95
C THR A 249 -4.12 18.79 9.60
N PRO A 250 -3.26 17.81 9.95
CA PRO A 250 -3.71 16.58 10.61
C PRO A 250 -4.15 16.79 12.07
N PHE A 251 -3.92 17.97 12.65
CA PHE A 251 -4.00 18.19 14.09
C PHE A 251 -5.42 18.50 14.60
N SER A 252 -6.26 19.10 13.77
CA SER A 252 -7.64 19.45 14.13
C SER A 252 -8.63 18.33 13.79
N GLU A 253 -9.68 18.18 14.59
CA GLU A 253 -10.76 17.20 14.37
C GLU A 253 -10.25 15.77 14.09
N PRO A 254 -9.50 15.15 15.03
CA PRO A 254 -8.93 13.82 14.82
C PRO A 254 -10.01 12.80 14.45
N GLY A 255 -9.72 11.93 13.48
CA GLY A 255 -10.65 10.94 12.94
C GLY A 255 -11.58 11.44 11.85
N SER A 256 -11.54 12.73 11.48
CA SER A 256 -12.36 13.29 10.40
C SER A 256 -11.74 13.20 9.00
N ARG A 257 -10.46 12.81 8.92
CA ARG A 257 -9.66 12.80 7.69
C ARG A 257 -8.62 11.70 7.77
N ASP A 258 -8.24 11.19 6.61
CA ASP A 258 -7.08 10.34 6.47
C ASP A 258 -5.78 11.13 6.67
N ILE A 259 -4.71 10.45 7.06
CA ILE A 259 -3.37 10.97 7.27
C ILE A 259 -2.39 9.98 6.65
N THR A 260 -1.65 10.44 5.65
CA THR A 260 -0.66 9.62 4.95
C THR A 260 0.69 10.30 4.96
N CYS A 261 1.75 9.50 4.86
CA CYS A 261 3.12 9.96 4.71
C CYS A 261 3.79 9.23 3.55
N ASP A 262 4.41 9.96 2.62
CA ASP A 262 5.25 9.36 1.57
C ASP A 262 6.25 8.39 2.21
N VAL A 263 6.37 7.18 1.65
CA VAL A 263 7.22 6.12 2.19
C VAL A 263 8.70 6.46 1.99
N ALA A 264 9.49 6.36 3.05
CA ALA A 264 10.93 6.53 3.03
C ALA A 264 11.59 5.16 2.89
N PHE A 265 11.74 4.67 1.65
CA PHE A 265 12.16 3.28 1.42
C PHE A 265 13.58 2.98 1.91
N ASP A 266 14.48 3.98 1.98
CA ASP A 266 15.81 3.84 2.57
C ASP A 266 15.80 3.67 4.11
N GLN A 267 14.67 3.93 4.76
CA GLN A 267 14.49 3.67 6.19
C GLN A 267 13.96 2.25 6.47
N LEU A 268 13.60 1.50 5.43
CA LEU A 268 13.13 0.12 5.54
C LEU A 268 14.33 -0.86 5.52
N PRO A 269 14.25 -2.00 6.22
CA PRO A 269 15.34 -2.96 6.24
C PRO A 269 15.52 -3.69 4.91
N GLY A 270 16.75 -4.14 4.65
CA GLY A 270 17.10 -4.92 3.45
C GLY A 270 17.28 -4.05 2.21
N ASP A 271 17.55 -4.70 1.08
CA ASP A 271 17.90 -4.03 -0.17
C ASP A 271 16.90 -4.44 -1.27
N PRO A 272 15.72 -3.80 -1.34
CA PRO A 272 14.73 -4.14 -2.35
C PRO A 272 15.16 -3.72 -3.76
N LEU A 273 14.63 -4.44 -4.74
CA LEU A 273 14.62 -4.02 -6.13
C LEU A 273 13.48 -3.03 -6.34
N PHE A 274 13.78 -1.90 -6.98
CA PHE A 274 12.78 -0.85 -7.21
C PHE A 274 12.40 -0.73 -8.67
N GLN A 275 11.09 -0.64 -8.92
CA GLN A 275 10.52 -0.27 -10.20
C GLN A 275 9.43 0.79 -9.99
N MET A 276 9.07 1.48 -11.06
CA MET A 276 7.90 2.36 -11.08
C MET A 276 6.68 1.52 -11.46
N GLN A 277 5.53 1.75 -10.81
CA GLN A 277 4.31 0.96 -11.03
C GLN A 277 3.94 0.88 -12.51
N ALA A 278 4.02 2.00 -13.24
CA ALA A 278 3.70 2.03 -14.66
C ALA A 278 4.52 1.03 -15.49
N ASP A 279 5.79 0.81 -15.13
CA ASP A 279 6.67 -0.11 -15.84
C ASP A 279 6.53 -1.53 -15.29
N TRP A 280 6.37 -1.68 -13.98
CA TRP A 280 6.09 -2.97 -13.35
C TRP A 280 4.81 -3.62 -13.89
N LEU A 281 3.73 -2.86 -14.06
CA LEU A 281 2.48 -3.41 -14.61
C LEU A 281 2.64 -3.88 -16.06
N LYS A 282 3.43 -3.16 -16.87
CA LYS A 282 3.72 -3.59 -18.25
C LYS A 282 4.51 -4.90 -18.27
N ASP A 283 5.53 -5.01 -17.42
CA ASP A 283 6.34 -6.24 -17.31
C ASP A 283 5.52 -7.44 -16.82
N HIS A 284 4.38 -7.20 -16.19
CA HIS A 284 3.48 -8.24 -15.66
C HIS A 284 2.18 -8.39 -16.46
N GLY A 285 2.19 -8.00 -17.74
CA GLY A 285 1.18 -8.42 -18.71
C GLY A 285 0.08 -7.40 -19.01
N LEU A 286 0.15 -6.17 -18.47
CA LEU A 286 -0.91 -5.17 -18.68
C LEU A 286 -1.15 -4.85 -20.16
N ILE A 287 -0.10 -4.86 -20.98
CA ILE A 287 -0.22 -4.57 -22.42
C ILE A 287 -0.95 -5.70 -23.12
N GLU A 288 -0.56 -6.93 -22.86
CA GLU A 288 -1.14 -8.16 -23.39
C GLU A 288 -2.61 -8.29 -22.98
N MET A 289 -2.94 -8.01 -21.72
CA MET A 289 -4.32 -8.01 -21.20
C MET A 289 -5.22 -7.00 -21.90
N THR A 290 -4.65 -5.92 -22.45
CA THR A 290 -5.39 -4.85 -23.14
C THR A 290 -5.24 -4.87 -24.66
N GLU A 291 -4.49 -5.81 -25.23
CA GLU A 291 -4.16 -5.82 -26.65
C GLU A 291 -5.41 -5.99 -27.53
N TRP A 292 -6.28 -6.94 -27.19
CA TRP A 292 -7.54 -7.17 -27.90
C TRP A 292 -8.44 -5.92 -27.91
N ALA A 293 -8.46 -5.17 -26.80
CA ALA A 293 -9.24 -3.94 -26.66
C ALA A 293 -8.67 -2.82 -27.54
N ARG A 294 -7.34 -2.72 -27.61
CA ARG A 294 -6.63 -1.76 -28.49
C ARG A 294 -6.84 -2.09 -29.97
N GLU A 295 -6.80 -3.37 -30.33
CA GLU A 295 -7.04 -3.81 -31.71
C GLU A 295 -8.49 -3.52 -32.14
N HIS A 296 -9.46 -3.83 -31.28
CA HIS A 296 -10.87 -3.50 -31.51
C HIS A 296 -11.05 -2.00 -31.75
N TRP A 297 -10.41 -1.15 -30.93
CA TRP A 297 -10.47 0.30 -31.10
C TRP A 297 -9.89 0.81 -32.42
N ARG A 298 -8.75 0.25 -32.87
CA ARG A 298 -8.15 0.62 -34.17
C ARG A 298 -9.06 0.29 -35.36
N ASN A 299 -9.89 -0.74 -35.21
CA ASN A 299 -10.76 -1.27 -36.26
C ASN A 299 -12.23 -0.80 -36.15
N ALA A 300 -12.57 -0.01 -35.12
CA ALA A 300 -13.95 0.39 -34.82
C ALA A 300 -14.51 1.40 -35.84
N ALA A 301 -15.77 1.21 -36.24
CA ALA A 301 -16.51 2.12 -37.11
C ALA A 301 -17.09 3.34 -36.36
N ILE A 302 -17.52 4.36 -37.11
CA ILE A 302 -17.86 5.72 -36.64
C ILE A 302 -19.01 5.78 -35.59
N SER A 303 -19.78 4.71 -35.37
CA SER A 303 -20.90 4.69 -34.41
C SER A 303 -20.65 3.69 -33.27
N PRO A 304 -20.38 4.16 -32.04
CA PRO A 304 -20.04 3.28 -30.92
C PRO A 304 -21.27 2.60 -30.28
N ASP A 305 -21.13 1.33 -29.92
CA ASP A 305 -22.13 0.55 -29.16
C ASP A 305 -21.75 0.39 -27.67
N ALA A 306 -22.54 -0.37 -26.91
CA ALA A 306 -22.29 -0.60 -25.47
C ALA A 306 -20.97 -1.36 -25.20
N ARG A 307 -20.53 -2.22 -26.13
CA ARG A 307 -19.26 -2.94 -26.04
C ARG A 307 -18.09 -1.98 -26.22
N ASP A 308 -18.22 -1.01 -27.12
CA ASP A 308 -17.22 0.05 -27.31
C ASP A 308 -17.07 0.92 -26.05
N VAL A 309 -18.14 1.17 -25.31
CA VAL A 309 -18.08 1.89 -24.02
C VAL A 309 -17.29 1.10 -22.97
N ALA A 310 -17.54 -0.20 -22.83
CA ALA A 310 -16.82 -1.05 -21.88
C ALA A 310 -15.32 -1.15 -22.25
N ILE A 311 -15.01 -1.25 -23.55
CA ILE A 311 -13.64 -1.26 -24.06
C ILE A 311 -12.91 0.05 -23.75
N ARG A 312 -13.57 1.21 -23.95
CA ARG A 312 -13.01 2.51 -23.57
C ARG A 312 -12.71 2.58 -22.07
N SER A 313 -13.66 2.18 -21.22
CA SER A 313 -13.46 2.15 -19.76
C SER A 313 -12.22 1.34 -19.38
N LEU A 314 -12.06 0.15 -19.94
CA LEU A 314 -10.89 -0.70 -19.69
C LEU A 314 -9.56 -0.04 -20.09
N LEU A 315 -9.54 0.67 -21.22
CA LEU A 315 -8.35 1.38 -21.69
C LEU A 315 -8.05 2.63 -20.86
N ASP A 316 -9.07 3.35 -20.42
CA ASP A 316 -8.95 4.51 -19.53
C ASP A 316 -8.42 4.07 -18.16
N GLU A 317 -8.94 2.96 -17.62
CA GLU A 317 -8.47 2.31 -16.40
C GLU A 317 -6.98 1.90 -16.50
N ALA A 318 -6.58 1.23 -17.58
CA ALA A 318 -5.18 0.87 -17.81
C ALA A 318 -4.27 2.10 -17.93
N THR A 319 -4.78 3.18 -18.52
CA THR A 319 -4.07 4.45 -18.61
C THR A 319 -3.91 5.08 -17.24
N ALA A 320 -4.97 5.11 -16.42
CA ALA A 320 -4.91 5.63 -15.05
C ALA A 320 -3.90 4.89 -14.17
N LEU A 321 -3.83 3.56 -14.27
CA LEU A 321 -2.85 2.73 -13.54
C LEU A 321 -1.39 3.00 -13.93
N THR A 322 -1.15 3.51 -15.15
CA THR A 322 0.19 3.73 -15.72
C THR A 322 0.54 5.21 -15.88
N ASP A 323 -0.33 6.12 -15.45
CA ASP A 323 -0.10 7.55 -15.50
C ASP A 323 1.03 7.94 -14.53
N LYS A 324 2.13 8.48 -15.09
CA LYS A 324 3.33 8.87 -14.34
C LYS A 324 3.14 10.14 -13.52
N GLU A 325 2.02 10.84 -13.67
CA GLU A 325 1.63 11.94 -12.79
C GLU A 325 0.65 11.49 -11.69
N GLY A 326 0.16 10.24 -11.77
CA GLY A 326 -0.77 9.62 -10.83
C GLY A 326 -0.24 8.29 -10.30
N LEU A 327 -1.08 7.25 -10.35
CA LEU A 327 -0.79 5.92 -9.78
C LEU A 327 0.44 5.26 -10.40
N GLY A 328 0.70 5.52 -11.68
CA GLY A 328 1.86 5.00 -12.38
C GLY A 328 3.19 5.44 -11.79
N ASN A 329 3.23 6.55 -11.02
CA ASN A 329 4.43 7.04 -10.34
C ASN A 329 4.77 6.29 -9.03
N PHE A 330 3.93 5.35 -8.61
CA PHE A 330 4.15 4.64 -7.36
C PHE A 330 5.43 3.80 -7.45
N VAL A 331 6.08 3.60 -6.31
CA VAL A 331 7.26 2.76 -6.20
C VAL A 331 6.80 1.34 -5.90
N VAL A 332 7.23 0.42 -6.76
CA VAL A 332 7.16 -1.02 -6.50
C VAL A 332 8.50 -1.47 -5.96
N ALA A 333 8.53 -1.91 -4.71
CA ALA A 333 9.72 -2.42 -4.03
C ALA A 333 9.57 -3.93 -3.77
N GLU A 334 10.48 -4.73 -4.32
CA GLU A 334 10.52 -6.19 -4.15
C GLU A 334 11.75 -6.60 -3.33
N TRP A 335 11.53 -7.24 -2.18
CA TRP A 335 12.58 -7.96 -1.46
C TRP A 335 12.57 -9.44 -1.82
N ARG A 336 13.75 -10.06 -1.80
CA ARG A 336 13.94 -11.50 -2.03
C ARG A 336 14.48 -12.18 -0.79
N VAL A 337 13.93 -13.34 -0.44
CA VAL A 337 14.34 -14.13 0.71
C VAL A 337 14.57 -15.58 0.26
N GLY A 338 15.71 -16.16 0.64
CA GLY A 338 16.01 -17.57 0.46
C GLY A 338 16.31 -18.03 -0.97
N ASP A 339 16.90 -17.16 -1.81
CA ASP A 339 17.25 -17.48 -3.21
C ASP A 339 18.00 -18.81 -3.39
#